data_AF-A0A0C1XX87-F1
#
_entry.id   AF-A0A0C1XX87-F1
#
_cell.length_a   1.000
_cell.length_b   1.000
_cell.length_c   1.000
_cell.angle_alpha   90.00
_cell.angle_beta   90.00
_cell.angle_gamma   90.00
#
_symmetry.space_group_name_H-M   'P 1'
#
loop_
_entity.id
_entity.type
_entity.pdbx_description
1 polymer ?
#
loop_
_entity_poly.entity_id
_entity_poly.type
_entity_poly.pdbx_seq_one_letter_code
_entity_poly.pdbx_strand_id
1 'polypeptide(L)'
;MPGVYLARRGQSGPIVYVGMSGERQGEGLRGRIRRYTSGKALASGLGEAVFDRALADLDWVRERLAEVESGQPMRATGWGKAALTWADLHVCWAITADGEAARVLEEQVLSLESVDWWNRAR
;
A
#
# COMPACT_ATOMS: atom_id res chain seq x y z
N MET A 1 3.53 18.11 -5.93
CA MET A 1 3.64 17.46 -7.24
C MET A 1 2.60 16.36 -7.32
N PRO A 2 1.63 16.48 -8.23
CA PRO A 2 0.67 15.43 -8.49
C PRO A 2 1.33 14.28 -9.26
N GLY A 3 0.74 13.09 -9.17
CA GLY A 3 1.26 11.92 -9.86
C GLY A 3 0.59 10.62 -9.44
N VAL A 4 1.03 9.54 -10.06
CA VAL A 4 0.54 8.17 -9.84
C VAL A 4 1.71 7.31 -9.38
N TYR A 5 1.45 6.42 -8.42
CA TYR A 5 2.39 5.38 -8.03
C TYR A 5 1.79 4.00 -8.21
N LEU A 6 2.67 3.05 -8.51
CA LEU A 6 2.36 1.63 -8.59
C LEU A 6 3.11 0.92 -7.49
N ALA A 7 2.48 -0.04 -6.85
CA ALA A 7 3.15 -1.00 -5.98
C ALA A 7 3.14 -2.38 -6.66
N ARG A 8 4.29 -3.04 -6.63
CA ARG A 8 4.44 -4.45 -7.01
C ARG A 8 4.85 -5.27 -5.80
N ARG A 9 4.42 -6.53 -5.76
CA ARG A 9 4.82 -7.48 -4.71
C ARG A 9 6.12 -8.17 -5.11
N GLY A 10 7.17 -8.01 -4.30
CA GLY A 10 8.51 -8.50 -4.59
C GLY A 10 9.20 -7.78 -5.75
N GLN A 11 10.52 -7.90 -5.83
CA GLN A 11 11.32 -7.16 -6.82
C GLN A 11 10.94 -7.46 -8.27
N SER A 12 10.49 -8.70 -8.54
CA SER A 12 10.13 -9.20 -9.88
C SER A 12 8.70 -9.71 -9.97
N GLY A 13 7.87 -9.56 -8.92
CA GLY A 13 6.50 -10.05 -8.92
C GLY A 13 5.49 -9.08 -9.54
N PRO A 14 4.18 -9.41 -9.49
CA PRO A 14 3.15 -8.66 -10.19
C PRO A 14 2.96 -7.27 -9.62
N ILE A 15 2.50 -6.35 -10.46
CA ILE A 15 1.89 -5.09 -9.99
C ILE A 15 0.61 -5.48 -9.26
N VAL A 16 0.37 -4.85 -8.13
CA VAL A 16 -0.77 -5.19 -7.26
C VAL A 16 -1.59 -3.98 -6.87
N TYR A 17 -1.05 -2.76 -6.95
CA TYR A 17 -1.79 -1.58 -6.50
C TYR A 17 -1.40 -0.36 -7.30
N VAL A 18 -2.37 0.51 -7.54
CA VAL A 18 -2.14 1.86 -8.07
C VAL A 18 -2.81 2.89 -7.18
N GLY A 19 -2.16 4.04 -7.00
CA GLY A 19 -2.79 5.19 -6.35
C GLY A 19 -2.34 6.50 -6.96
N MET A 20 -3.23 7.48 -7.00
CA MET A 20 -2.87 8.86 -7.32
C MET A 20 -2.64 9.70 -6.06
N SER A 21 -1.77 10.70 -6.15
CA SER A 21 -1.70 11.80 -5.20
C SER A 21 -1.95 13.11 -5.96
N GLY A 22 -2.94 13.89 -5.54
CA GLY A 22 -3.13 15.25 -6.04
C GLY A 22 -2.17 16.26 -5.39
N GLU A 23 -2.33 17.53 -5.71
CA GLU A 23 -1.65 18.63 -5.02
C GLU A 23 -2.25 18.85 -3.62
N ARG A 24 -1.97 17.96 -2.66
CA ARG A 24 -2.30 18.21 -1.26
C ARG A 24 -1.03 18.38 -0.43
N GLN A 25 -0.86 19.62 0.05
CA GLN A 25 0.06 20.07 1.10
C GLN A 25 1.49 19.53 1.01
N GLY A 26 2.21 19.89 -0.05
CA GLY A 26 3.68 19.97 -0.03
C GLY A 26 4.47 18.66 -0.08
N GLU A 27 3.94 17.53 0.40
CA GLU A 27 4.71 16.27 0.45
C GLU A 27 4.49 15.34 -0.77
N GLY A 28 3.44 15.62 -1.56
CA GLY A 28 3.14 14.92 -2.82
C GLY A 28 3.12 13.40 -2.67
N LEU A 29 3.81 12.71 -3.58
CA LEU A 29 3.93 11.26 -3.57
C LEU A 29 4.77 10.73 -2.40
N ARG A 30 5.90 11.40 -2.10
CA ARG A 30 6.83 10.97 -1.05
C ARG A 30 6.16 10.99 0.33
N GLY A 31 5.35 11.99 0.62
CA GLY A 31 4.55 12.06 1.86
C GLY A 31 3.52 10.95 1.97
N ARG A 32 2.86 10.61 0.86
CA ARG A 32 1.91 9.50 0.84
C ARG A 32 2.61 8.16 1.10
N ILE A 33 3.75 7.91 0.46
CA ILE A 33 4.57 6.71 0.69
C ILE A 33 5.08 6.65 2.14
N ARG A 34 5.57 7.78 2.67
CA ARG A 34 6.02 7.91 4.07
C ARG A 34 4.89 7.63 5.07
N ARG A 35 3.64 7.94 4.73
CA ARG A 35 2.49 7.62 5.60
C ARG A 35 2.33 6.13 5.80
N TYR A 36 2.56 5.32 4.77
CA TYR A 36 2.52 3.86 4.88
C TYR A 36 3.62 3.35 5.81
N THR A 37 4.87 3.79 5.65
CA THR A 37 6.00 3.33 6.49
C THR A 37 5.86 3.67 7.98
N SER A 38 4.98 4.61 8.34
CA SER A 38 4.65 4.91 9.74
C SER A 38 3.81 3.84 10.43
N GLY A 39 3.15 2.95 9.67
CA GLY A 39 2.18 1.97 10.18
C GLY A 39 0.82 2.58 10.57
N LYS A 40 0.59 3.86 10.32
CA LYS A 40 -0.66 4.57 10.69
C LYS A 40 -1.74 4.53 9.61
N ALA A 41 -1.40 4.07 8.40
CA ALA A 41 -2.32 4.04 7.25
C ALA A 41 -3.08 2.70 7.11
N LEU A 42 -3.24 1.97 8.22
CA LEU A 42 -3.85 0.63 8.30
C LEU A 42 -5.30 0.56 7.83
N ALA A 43 -6.02 1.67 7.87
CA ALA A 43 -7.43 1.76 7.49
C ALA A 43 -7.62 2.68 6.25
N SER A 44 -6.63 2.77 5.36
CA SER A 44 -6.77 3.55 4.13
C SER A 44 -5.90 3.07 2.97
N GLY A 45 -6.51 2.93 1.79
CA GLY A 45 -5.83 2.70 0.52
C GLY A 45 -4.89 1.49 0.56
N LEU A 46 -3.64 1.66 0.09
CA LEU A 46 -2.65 0.59 0.08
C LEU A 46 -2.42 -0.06 1.46
N GLY A 47 -2.44 0.71 2.55
CA GLY A 47 -2.14 0.18 3.88
C GLY A 47 -3.21 -0.78 4.38
N GLU A 48 -4.48 -0.49 4.10
CA GLU A 48 -5.60 -1.39 4.38
C GLU A 48 -5.56 -2.62 3.47
N ALA A 49 -5.32 -2.42 2.17
CA ALA A 49 -5.22 -3.52 1.21
C ALA A 49 -4.10 -4.52 1.55
N VAL A 50 -2.97 -4.02 2.06
CA VAL A 50 -1.87 -4.84 2.58
C VAL A 50 -2.27 -5.54 3.87
N PHE A 51 -2.89 -4.83 4.81
CA PHE A 51 -3.21 -5.38 6.11
C PHE A 51 -4.27 -6.48 6.04
N ASP A 52 -5.33 -6.29 5.24
CA ASP A 52 -6.36 -7.32 4.99
C ASP A 52 -5.74 -8.61 4.45
N ARG A 53 -4.76 -8.48 3.54
CA ARG A 53 -4.08 -9.63 2.94
C ARG A 53 -3.11 -10.31 3.91
N ALA A 54 -2.41 -9.55 4.75
CA ALA A 54 -1.58 -10.12 5.81
C ALA A 54 -2.44 -10.87 6.83
N LEU A 55 -3.62 -10.34 7.20
CA LEU A 55 -4.58 -11.02 8.07
C LEU A 55 -5.18 -12.29 7.44
N ALA A 56 -5.25 -12.36 6.11
CA ALA A 56 -5.68 -13.55 5.39
C ALA A 56 -4.57 -14.62 5.26
N ASP A 57 -3.32 -14.30 5.59
CA ASP A 57 -2.19 -15.23 5.59
C ASP A 57 -2.06 -15.92 6.96
N LEU A 58 -2.36 -17.22 6.99
CA LEU A 58 -2.38 -18.01 8.22
C LEU A 58 -1.02 -18.05 8.92
N ASP A 59 0.07 -18.15 8.16
CA ASP A 59 1.41 -18.26 8.74
C ASP A 59 1.83 -16.92 9.32
N TRP A 60 1.51 -15.81 8.63
CA TRP A 60 1.72 -14.47 9.18
C TRP A 60 0.95 -14.26 10.49
N VAL A 61 -0.32 -14.68 10.56
CA VAL A 61 -1.15 -14.55 11.78
C VAL A 61 -0.61 -15.41 12.93
N ARG A 62 -0.13 -16.63 12.65
CA ARG A 62 0.47 -17.51 13.66
C ARG A 62 1.68 -16.89 14.33
N GLU A 63 2.55 -16.22 13.57
CA GLU A 63 3.68 -15.50 14.15
C GLU A 63 3.23 -14.39 15.11
N ARG A 64 2.19 -13.62 14.74
CA ARG A 64 1.65 -12.56 15.60
C ARG A 64 0.97 -13.12 16.85
N LEU A 65 0.33 -14.27 16.74
CA LEU A 65 -0.23 -14.98 17.89
C LEU A 65 0.87 -15.39 18.87
N ALA A 66 1.98 -15.97 18.38
CA ALA A 66 3.12 -16.36 19.22
C ALA A 66 3.74 -15.17 19.98
N GLU A 67 3.79 -13.98 19.36
CA GLU A 67 4.22 -12.74 20.04
C GLU A 67 3.27 -12.35 21.19
N VAL A 68 1.97 -12.50 20.99
CA VAL A 68 0.97 -12.25 22.05
C VAL A 68 1.10 -13.28 23.18
N GLU A 69 1.21 -14.56 22.85
CA GLU A 69 1.35 -15.66 23.82
C GLU A 69 2.63 -15.55 24.64
N SER A 70 3.72 -15.04 24.05
CA SER A 70 5.00 -14.78 24.74
C SER A 70 5.00 -13.50 25.59
N GLY A 71 3.86 -12.80 25.70
CA GLY A 71 3.74 -11.56 26.48
C GLY A 71 4.39 -10.34 25.81
N GLN A 72 4.63 -10.40 24.49
CA GLN A 72 5.20 -9.32 23.69
C GLN A 72 4.20 -8.79 22.64
N PRO A 73 2.96 -8.38 23.03
CA PRO A 73 1.98 -7.91 22.07
C PRO A 73 2.44 -6.60 21.41
N MET A 74 2.42 -6.56 20.08
CA MET A 74 2.66 -5.32 19.35
C MET A 74 1.48 -4.35 19.44
N ARG A 75 1.77 -3.05 19.39
CA ARG A 75 0.75 -2.02 19.13
C ARG A 75 0.17 -2.20 17.72
N ALA A 76 -1.03 -1.69 17.49
CA ALA A 76 -1.67 -1.70 16.16
C ALA A 76 -0.75 -1.16 15.04
N THR A 77 -0.05 -0.05 15.28
CA THR A 77 0.91 0.49 14.28
C THR A 77 2.11 -0.42 14.03
N GLY A 78 2.47 -1.27 14.99
CA GLY A 78 3.47 -2.34 14.82
C GLY A 78 2.97 -3.43 13.88
N TRP A 79 1.72 -3.87 14.04
CA TRP A 79 1.08 -4.81 13.10
C TRP A 79 1.06 -4.25 11.68
N GLY A 80 0.74 -2.96 11.52
CA GLY A 80 0.77 -2.33 10.20
C GLY A 80 2.14 -2.26 9.56
N LYS A 81 3.20 -2.05 10.34
CA LYS A 81 4.58 -2.15 9.83
C LYS A 81 4.94 -3.58 9.46
N ALA A 82 4.59 -4.55 10.30
CA ALA A 82 4.82 -5.97 10.04
C ALA A 82 4.11 -6.43 8.76
N ALA A 83 2.89 -5.97 8.52
CA ALA A 83 2.15 -6.27 7.29
C ALA A 83 2.81 -5.65 6.04
N LEU A 84 3.34 -4.42 6.14
CA LEU A 84 4.09 -3.81 5.04
C LEU A 84 5.40 -4.54 4.75
N THR A 85 6.10 -5.03 5.77
CA THR A 85 7.27 -5.88 5.59
C THR A 85 6.90 -7.20 4.92
N TRP A 86 5.83 -7.86 5.38
CA TRP A 86 5.30 -9.09 4.77
C TRP A 86 4.93 -8.91 3.30
N ALA A 87 4.36 -7.75 2.95
CA ALA A 87 3.93 -7.47 1.59
C ALA A 87 5.10 -7.26 0.60
N ASP A 88 6.31 -6.96 1.08
CA ASP A 88 7.52 -6.75 0.28
C ASP A 88 7.26 -5.88 -0.96
N LEU A 89 6.71 -4.68 -0.73
CA LEU A 89 6.26 -3.82 -1.82
C LEU A 89 7.39 -2.96 -2.38
N HIS A 90 7.55 -3.02 -3.70
CA HIS A 90 8.38 -2.09 -4.45
C HIS A 90 7.51 -1.07 -5.17
N VAL A 91 7.89 0.20 -5.10
CA VAL A 91 7.08 1.30 -5.63
C VAL A 91 7.81 2.04 -6.74
N CYS A 92 7.12 2.29 -7.85
CA CYS A 92 7.54 3.24 -8.87
C CYS A 92 6.48 4.32 -9.06
N TRP A 93 6.84 5.43 -9.72
CA TRP A 93 5.90 6.53 -9.90
C TRP A 93 6.18 7.39 -11.12
N ALA A 94 5.11 8.07 -11.55
CA ALA A 94 5.14 9.09 -12.58
C ALA A 94 4.58 10.39 -12.03
N ILE A 95 5.22 11.51 -12.38
CA ILE A 95 4.75 12.86 -12.05
C ILE A 95 3.86 13.31 -13.20
N THR A 96 2.73 13.96 -12.88
CA THR A 96 1.80 14.53 -13.87
C THR A 96 1.77 16.05 -13.78
N ALA A 97 1.18 16.70 -14.79
CA ALA A 97 1.05 18.16 -14.84
C ALA A 97 0.17 18.69 -13.70
N ASP A 98 -0.97 18.03 -13.46
CA ASP A 98 -1.94 18.40 -12.44
C ASP A 98 -2.63 17.15 -11.84
N GLY A 99 -3.56 17.37 -10.92
CA GLY A 99 -4.32 16.31 -10.27
C GLY A 99 -5.33 15.60 -11.18
N GLU A 100 -5.81 16.26 -12.24
CA GLU A 100 -6.74 15.67 -13.20
C GLU A 100 -6.02 14.70 -14.11
N ALA A 101 -4.84 15.07 -14.61
CA ALA A 101 -3.94 14.19 -15.33
C ALA A 101 -3.53 12.97 -14.48
N ALA A 102 -3.33 13.15 -13.16
CA ALA A 102 -3.07 12.02 -12.25
C ALA A 102 -4.26 11.07 -12.13
N ARG A 103 -5.49 11.60 -12.08
CA ARG A 103 -6.72 10.80 -12.03
C ARG A 103 -6.93 10.01 -13.32
N VAL A 104 -6.79 10.66 -14.47
CA VAL A 104 -6.89 10.00 -15.79
C VAL A 104 -5.85 8.89 -15.92
N LEU A 105 -4.60 9.14 -15.51
CA LEU A 105 -3.55 8.13 -15.55
C LEU A 105 -3.84 6.95 -14.59
N GLU A 106 -4.36 7.21 -13.39
CA GLU A 106 -4.78 6.14 -12.47
C GLU A 106 -5.87 5.25 -13.09
N GLU A 107 -6.88 5.85 -13.74
CA GLU A 107 -7.96 5.12 -14.39
C GLU A 107 -7.46 4.27 -15.57
N GLN A 108 -6.55 4.80 -16.38
CA GLN A 108 -5.92 4.05 -17.48
C GLN A 108 -5.06 2.88 -16.99
N VAL A 109 -4.39 3.05 -15.85
CA VAL A 109 -3.64 1.95 -15.23
C VAL A 109 -4.60 0.90 -14.67
N LEU A 110 -5.67 1.31 -13.97
CA LEU A 110 -6.65 0.38 -13.42
C LEU A 110 -7.36 -0.43 -14.51
N SER A 111 -7.47 0.10 -15.73
CA SER A 111 -8.06 -0.62 -16.87
C SER A 111 -7.14 -1.67 -17.49
N LEU A 112 -5.90 -1.83 -17.03
CA LEU A 112 -5.01 -2.88 -17.50
C LEU A 112 -5.59 -4.25 -17.13
N GLU A 113 -6.00 -5.00 -18.15
CA GLU A 113 -6.41 -6.40 -18.01
C GLU A 113 -5.21 -7.24 -17.54
N SER A 114 -5.46 -8.37 -16.86
CA SER A 114 -4.47 -9.29 -16.27
C SER A 114 -3.81 -8.89 -14.94
N VAL A 115 -4.17 -7.75 -14.35
CA VAL A 115 -3.68 -7.36 -13.02
C VAL A 115 -4.70 -7.70 -11.93
N ASP A 116 -4.28 -8.48 -10.92
CA ASP A 116 -5.07 -8.73 -9.71
C ASP A 116 -4.92 -7.56 -8.73
N TRP A 117 -5.72 -6.52 -8.96
CA TRP A 117 -5.64 -5.28 -8.20
C TRP A 117 -6.04 -5.47 -6.73
N TRP A 118 -5.20 -4.96 -5.85
CA TRP A 118 -5.44 -4.84 -4.42
C TRP A 118 -6.23 -3.58 -4.07
N ASN A 119 -6.43 -2.68 -5.03
CA ASN A 119 -7.40 -1.60 -4.94
C ASN A 119 -8.76 -2.19 -4.59
N ARG A 120 -9.43 -1.68 -3.56
CA ARG A 120 -10.82 -2.07 -3.31
C ARG A 120 -11.68 -1.63 -4.49
N ALA A 121 -12.57 -2.52 -4.93
CA ALA A 121 -13.66 -2.14 -5.82
C ALA A 121 -14.41 -0.96 -5.17
N ARG A 122 -14.57 0.12 -5.93
CA ARG A 122 -15.34 1.29 -5.49
C ARG A 122 -16.81 0.94 -5.36
#